data_AF-A0A0F9EPL2-F1
#
_entry.id   AF-A0A0F9EPL2-F1
#
_cell.length_a   1.000
_cell.length_b   1.000
_cell.length_c   1.000
_cell.angle_alpha   90.00
_cell.angle_beta   90.00
_cell.angle_gamma   90.00
#
_symmetry.space_group_name_H-M   'P 1'
#
loop_
_entity.id
_entity.type
_entity.pdbx_description
1 polymer ?
#
loop_
_entity_poly.entity_id
_entity_poly.type
_entity_poly.pdbx_seq_one_letter_code
_entity_poly.pdbx_strand_id
1 'polypeptide(L)' 'MPAVVRKHGSHYDIVDKNTGKVKGHSTTKAQAQKSANARNAAKHGWVPTHGRKSK' A
#
# COMPACT_ATOMS: atom_id res chain seq x y z
N MET A 1 0.70 -0.84 -11.85
CA MET A 1 1.26 0.45 -11.40
C MET A 1 1.88 0.28 -10.02
N PRO A 2 3.18 0.55 -9.84
CA PRO A 2 3.85 0.37 -8.56
C PRO A 2 3.48 1.48 -7.57
N ALA A 3 3.07 1.09 -6.35
CA ALA A 3 2.90 2.00 -5.23
C ALA A 3 4.25 2.20 -4.52
N VAL A 4 4.61 3.44 -4.24
CA VAL A 4 5.85 3.85 -3.57
C VAL A 4 5.55 4.67 -2.32
N VAL A 5 6.39 4.52 -1.30
CA VAL A 5 6.28 5.33 -0.09
C VAL A 5 7.10 6.60 -0.24
N ARG A 6 6.48 7.75 0.02
CA ARG A 6 7.13 9.07 0.02
C ARG A 6 6.95 9.73 1.38
N LYS A 7 8.02 10.25 1.98
CA LYS A 7 7.90 11.05 3.21
C LYS A 7 7.27 12.40 2.88
N HIS A 8 6.27 12.80 3.64
CA HIS A 8 5.57 14.07 3.48
C HIS A 8 5.38 14.71 4.87
N GLY A 9 6.23 15.69 5.18
CA GLY A 9 6.29 16.29 6.51
C GLY A 9 6.49 15.25 7.62
N SER A 10 5.49 15.14 8.50
CA SER A 10 5.45 14.21 9.64
C SER A 10 4.88 12.82 9.32
N HIS A 11 4.38 12.58 8.10
CA HIS A 11 3.77 11.31 7.70
C HIS A 11 4.38 10.76 6.41
N TYR A 12 3.89 9.60 5.98
CA TYR A 12 4.33 8.87 4.81
C TYR A 12 3.15 8.61 3.88
N ASP A 13 3.24 9.15 2.67
CA ASP A 13 2.27 8.93 1.61
C ASP A 13 2.58 7.66 0.85
N ILE A 14 1.52 6.98 0.41
CA ILE A 14 1.58 5.87 -0.52
C ILE A 14 1.16 6.44 -1.88
N VAL A 15 2.12 6.68 -2.76
CA VAL A 15 1.92 7.33 -4.06
C VAL A 15 1.93 6.27 -5.16
N ASP A 16 1.00 6.37 -6.11
CA ASP A 16 1.07 5.59 -7.33
C ASP A 16 2.11 6.20 -8.28
N LYS A 17 3.18 5.47 -8.59
CA LYS A 17 4.32 5.99 -9.37
C LYS A 17 3.96 6.42 -10.78
N ASN A 18 2.90 5.85 -11.38
CA ASN A 18 2.53 6.14 -12.77
C ASN A 18 1.65 7.38 -12.90
N THR A 19 0.86 7.68 -11.86
CA THR A 19 -0.11 8.79 -11.90
C THR A 19 0.26 9.95 -10.97
N GLY A 20 1.24 9.76 -10.09
CA GLY A 20 1.59 10.70 -9.04
C GLY A 20 0.52 10.86 -7.95
N LYS A 21 -0.59 10.10 -8.03
CA LYS A 21 -1.73 10.22 -7.11
C LYS A 21 -1.43 9.55 -5.77
N VAL A 22 -1.74 10.25 -4.67
CA VAL A 22 -1.71 9.67 -3.32
C VAL A 22 -2.89 8.71 -3.17
N LYS A 23 -2.60 7.47 -2.76
CA LYS A 23 -3.57 6.38 -2.55
C LYS A 23 -3.84 6.09 -1.07
N GLY A 24 -3.15 6.81 -0.19
CA GLY A 24 -3.27 6.71 1.25
C GLY A 24 -2.05 7.32 1.92
N HIS A 25 -2.13 7.47 3.23
CA HIS A 25 -1.05 7.97 4.07
C HIS A 25 -0.95 7.13 5.35
N SER A 26 0.19 7.17 6.02
CA SER A 26 0.40 6.54 7.32
C SER A 26 1.40 7.35 8.13
N THR A 27 1.26 7.33 9.45
CA THR A 27 2.18 8.04 10.36
C THR A 27 3.56 7.40 10.40
N THR A 28 3.65 6.09 10.20
CA THR A 28 4.93 5.36 10.20
C THR A 28 5.30 4.85 8.81
N LYS A 29 6.62 4.85 8.51
CA LYS A 29 7.18 4.32 7.26
C LYS A 29 6.80 2.85 7.06
N ALA A 30 6.86 2.07 8.14
CA ALA A 30 6.56 0.64 8.12
C ALA A 30 5.12 0.37 7.70
N GLN A 31 4.15 1.12 8.22
CA GLN A 31 2.74 0.97 7.82
C GLN A 31 2.53 1.36 6.36
N ALA A 32 3.11 2.49 5.93
CA ALA A 32 3.03 2.91 4.53
C ALA A 32 3.63 1.85 3.60
N GLN A 33 4.77 1.25 3.97
CA GLN A 33 5.43 0.21 3.18
C GLN A 33 4.60 -1.07 3.11
N LYS A 34 4.04 -1.54 4.23
CA LYS A 34 3.12 -2.69 4.23
C LYS A 34 1.93 -2.44 3.30
N SER A 35 1.36 -1.25 3.35
CA SER A 35 0.23 -0.86 2.53
C SER A 35 0.60 -0.72 1.03
N ALA A 36 1.79 -0.24 0.71
CA ALA A 36 2.33 -0.21 -0.65
C ALA A 36 2.56 -1.64 -1.18
N ASN A 37 3.17 -2.51 -0.37
CA ASN A 37 3.42 -3.91 -0.72
C ASN A 37 2.11 -4.68 -0.95
N ALA A 38 1.09 -4.49 -0.10
CA ALA A 38 -0.21 -5.12 -0.28
C ALA A 38 -0.88 -4.71 -1.60
N ARG A 39 -0.79 -3.42 -1.98
CA ARG A 39 -1.30 -2.93 -3.28
C ARG A 39 -0.50 -3.49 -4.46
N ASN A 40 0.81 -3.63 -4.31
CA ASN A 40 1.66 -4.23 -5.35
C ASN A 40 1.34 -5.73 -5.50
N ALA A 41 1.23 -6.47 -4.39
CA ALA A 41 0.85 -7.87 -4.37
C ALA A 41 -0.52 -8.10 -5.03
N ALA A 42 -1.53 -7.30 -4.67
CA ALA A 42 -2.87 -7.37 -5.28
C ALA A 42 -2.84 -7.21 -6.81
N LYS A 43 -1.92 -6.38 -7.35
CA LYS A 43 -1.73 -6.23 -8.80
C LYS A 43 -1.03 -7.43 -9.45
N HIS A 44 -0.19 -8.15 -8.71
CA HIS A 44 0.41 -9.40 -9.16
C HIS A 44 -0.52 -10.61 -8.99
N GLY A 45 -1.82 -10.39 -8.78
CA GLY A 45 -2.80 -11.46 -8.62
C GLY A 45 -2.76 -12.11 -7.24
N TRP A 46 -2.01 -11.56 -6.29
CA TRP A 46 -2.09 -12.01 -4.90
C TRP A 46 -3.42 -11.55 -4.33
N VAL A 47 -4.35 -12.47 -4.22
CA VAL A 47 -5.56 -12.28 -3.43
C VAL A 47 -5.21 -12.69 -2.02
N PRO A 48 -5.53 -11.87 -0.99
CA PRO A 48 -5.44 -12.35 0.38
C PRO A 48 -6.21 -13.66 0.44
N THR A 49 -5.60 -14.72 0.94
CA THR A 49 -6.35 -15.91 1.33
C THR A 49 -7.34 -15.41 2.36
N HIS A 50 -8.56 -15.10 1.93
CA HIS A 50 -9.66 -14.82 2.82
C HIS A 50 -9.62 -15.96 3.80
N GLY A 51 -9.39 -15.66 5.09
CA GLY A 51 -9.63 -16.65 6.11
C GLY A 51 -10.99 -17.23 5.79
N ARG A 52 -11.03 -18.52 5.43
CA ARG A 52 -12.28 -19.27 5.45
C ARG A 52 -12.83 -18.95 6.83
N LYS A 53 -13.88 -18.12 6.91
CA LYS A 53 -14.71 -18.09 8.09
C LYS A 53 -15.26 -19.51 8.16
N SER A 54 -14.62 -20.35 8.96
CA SER A 54 -15.28 -21.52 9.52
C SER A 54 -16.53 -20.97 10.17
N LYS A 55 -17.66 -21.28 9.55
CA LYS A 55 -18.98 -20.96 10.08
C LYS A 55 -19.28 -21.93 11.22
#